data_AF-I4I727-F1
#
_entry.id   AF-I4I727-F1
#
_cell.length_a   1.000
_cell.length_b   1.000
_cell.length_c   1.000
_cell.angle_alpha   90.00
_cell.angle_beta   90.00
_cell.angle_gamma   90.00
#
_symmetry.space_group_name_H-M   'P 1'
#
loop_
_entity.id
_entity.type
_entity.pdbx_description
1 polymer ?
#
loop_
_entity_poly.entity_id
_entity_poly.type
_entity_poly.pdbx_seq_one_letter_code
_entity_poly.pdbx_strand_id
1 'polypeptide(L)'
;MTNQLLKALCLPGVTCAVFTAIPAHAAIFTATYTDTVFSADVDNVIVGDTAVITYQLDNGGTSLFNQTWNASDIVTVTFNFGNGAHVTTFNPNGGDGLSVSTGSFVTNASGQLTAVPSEWYDYTNVNVVSTNSTQTPIGWYVNGGNGVYYTDNPGSSLLGMVR
;
A
#
# COMPACT_ATOMS: atom_id res chain seq x y z
N MET A 1 -66.65 -19.33 22.64
CA MET A 1 -66.02 -18.00 22.44
C MET A 1 -65.18 -17.70 23.66
N THR A 2 -63.99 -17.17 23.41
CA THR A 2 -62.72 -17.37 24.12
C THR A 2 -62.43 -16.29 25.17
N ASN A 3 -61.69 -16.64 26.24
CA ASN A 3 -60.52 -15.92 26.80
C ASN A 3 -60.27 -16.38 28.24
N GLN A 4 -59.47 -17.42 28.46
CA GLN A 4 -58.00 -17.43 28.57
C GLN A 4 -57.45 -16.63 29.77
N LEU A 5 -57.01 -17.44 30.74
CA LEU A 5 -56.07 -17.15 31.82
C LEU A 5 -54.89 -16.29 31.38
N LEU A 6 -54.61 -15.21 32.11
CA LEU A 6 -53.31 -14.57 32.14
C LEU A 6 -52.63 -14.93 33.47
N LYS A 7 -51.95 -16.08 33.51
CA LYS A 7 -50.94 -16.35 34.54
C LYS A 7 -49.66 -15.65 34.10
N ALA A 8 -49.32 -14.56 34.76
CA ALA A 8 -48.03 -13.92 34.64
C ALA A 8 -46.94 -14.91 35.10
N LEU A 9 -46.07 -15.31 34.18
CA LEU A 9 -44.78 -15.92 34.51
C LEU A 9 -43.71 -14.88 34.21
N CYS A 10 -43.00 -14.46 35.25
CA CYS A 10 -41.80 -13.64 35.16
C CYS A 10 -40.73 -14.32 34.31
N LEU A 11 -40.13 -13.61 33.36
CA LEU A 11 -38.72 -13.84 33.00
C LEU A 11 -37.93 -12.52 33.11
N PRO A 12 -36.71 -12.57 33.68
CA PRO A 12 -35.92 -11.38 33.99
C PRO A 12 -35.21 -10.83 32.74
N GLY A 13 -35.19 -9.50 32.68
CA GLY A 13 -34.36 -8.61 31.88
C GLY A 13 -33.54 -9.22 30.74
N VAL A 14 -34.04 -9.06 29.52
CA VAL A 14 -33.18 -9.05 28.32
C VAL A 14 -32.30 -7.81 28.43
N THR A 15 -31.10 -7.97 28.95
CA THR A 15 -30.03 -7.00 28.70
C THR A 15 -29.70 -7.08 27.22
N CYS A 16 -30.16 -6.10 26.44
CA CYS A 16 -29.59 -5.82 25.12
C CYS A 16 -28.11 -5.48 25.33
N ALA A 17 -27.24 -6.47 25.17
CA ALA A 17 -25.84 -6.21 24.92
C ALA A 17 -25.75 -5.52 23.55
N VAL A 18 -25.58 -4.20 23.56
CA VAL A 18 -25.14 -3.48 22.37
C VAL A 18 -23.68 -3.89 22.17
N PHE A 19 -23.46 -4.93 21.38
CA PHE A 19 -22.17 -5.13 20.74
C PHE A 19 -21.98 -3.94 19.80
N THR A 20 -21.31 -2.89 20.27
CA THR A 20 -20.68 -1.97 19.34
C THR A 20 -19.69 -2.81 18.57
N ALA A 21 -20.01 -3.14 17.32
CA ALA A 21 -19.06 -3.73 16.42
C ALA A 21 -17.84 -2.80 16.43
N ILE A 22 -16.74 -3.28 17.02
CA ILE A 22 -15.45 -2.64 16.79
C ILE A 22 -15.29 -2.81 15.28
N PRO A 23 -15.16 -1.72 14.49
CA PRO A 23 -14.85 -1.90 13.09
C PRO A 23 -13.60 -2.78 13.05
N ALA A 24 -13.74 -3.96 12.45
CA ALA A 24 -12.60 -4.81 12.14
C ALA A 24 -11.78 -3.93 11.20
N HIS A 25 -10.74 -3.29 11.74
CA HIS A 25 -9.87 -2.46 10.93
C HIS A 25 -9.29 -3.41 9.89
N ALA A 26 -9.42 -3.03 8.61
CA ALA A 26 -8.94 -3.88 7.54
C ALA A 26 -7.46 -4.19 7.76
N ALA A 27 -7.06 -5.43 7.49
CA ALA A 27 -5.69 -5.85 7.67
C ALA A 27 -4.84 -5.20 6.58
N ILE A 28 -4.20 -4.07 6.92
CA ILE A 28 -3.23 -3.43 6.04
C ILE A 28 -2.10 -4.42 5.77
N PHE A 29 -1.90 -4.76 4.51
CA PHE A 29 -0.76 -5.53 4.08
C PHE A 29 0.36 -4.57 3.69
N THR A 30 1.57 -4.84 4.19
CA THR A 30 2.76 -4.03 3.91
C THR A 30 3.79 -4.89 3.18
N ALA A 31 4.22 -4.44 2.00
CA ALA A 31 5.32 -5.04 1.26
C ALA A 31 6.48 -4.06 1.17
N THR A 32 7.68 -4.52 1.52
CA THR A 32 8.90 -3.69 1.52
C THR A 32 9.94 -4.31 0.61
N TYR A 33 10.44 -3.51 -0.33
CA TYR A 33 11.60 -3.81 -1.16
C TYR A 33 12.78 -2.99 -0.65
N THR A 34 13.95 -3.60 -0.58
CA THR A 34 15.18 -2.94 -0.13
C THR A 34 16.31 -3.25 -1.09
N ASP A 35 17.02 -2.23 -1.51
CA ASP A 35 18.20 -2.34 -2.36
C ASP A 35 19.18 -1.18 -2.07
N THR A 36 20.17 -1.01 -2.93
CA THR A 36 21.18 0.05 -2.91
C THR A 36 21.09 0.88 -4.18
N VAL A 37 21.19 2.20 -4.03
CA VAL A 37 21.18 3.14 -5.16
C VAL A 37 22.45 2.96 -6.00
N PHE A 38 22.29 2.68 -7.29
CA PHE A 38 23.41 2.50 -8.23
C PHE A 38 23.76 3.76 -9.02
N SER A 39 22.76 4.60 -9.31
CA SER A 39 22.93 5.91 -9.94
C SER A 39 21.92 6.88 -9.33
N ALA A 40 22.35 8.12 -9.06
CA ALA A 40 21.52 9.14 -8.44
C ALA A 40 21.75 10.51 -9.10
N ASP A 41 20.68 11.05 -9.65
CA ASP A 41 20.57 12.44 -10.11
C ASP A 41 19.38 13.16 -9.43
N VAL A 42 18.89 12.54 -8.35
CA VAL A 42 17.82 13.01 -7.48
C VAL A 42 18.42 13.68 -6.25
N ASP A 43 17.80 14.76 -5.80
CA ASP A 43 18.33 15.56 -4.69
C ASP A 43 18.45 14.76 -3.39
N ASN A 44 19.53 15.01 -2.65
CA ASN A 44 19.86 14.37 -1.37
C ASN A 44 20.03 12.84 -1.44
N VAL A 45 20.19 12.26 -2.64
CA VAL A 45 20.52 10.86 -2.82
C VAL A 45 21.89 10.71 -3.46
N ILE A 46 22.70 9.82 -2.93
CA ILE A 46 24.01 9.48 -3.50
C ILE A 46 24.08 7.99 -3.83
N VAL A 47 24.98 7.63 -4.75
CA VAL A 47 25.27 6.23 -5.06
C VAL A 47 25.78 5.53 -3.79
N GLY A 48 25.24 4.35 -3.52
CA GLY A 48 25.52 3.58 -2.30
C GLY A 48 24.50 3.77 -1.18
N ASP A 49 23.57 4.71 -1.30
CA ASP A 49 22.48 4.88 -0.34
C ASP A 49 21.54 3.67 -0.34
N THR A 50 20.92 3.39 0.82
CA THR A 50 19.82 2.41 0.89
C THR A 50 18.61 2.94 0.14
N ALA A 51 18.00 2.11 -0.68
CA ALA A 51 16.70 2.35 -1.31
C ALA A 51 15.65 1.45 -0.65
N VAL A 52 14.62 2.03 -0.06
CA VAL A 52 13.50 1.30 0.56
C VAL A 52 12.20 1.74 -0.11
N ILE A 53 11.50 0.80 -0.73
CA ILE A 53 10.18 1.02 -1.32
C ILE A 53 9.17 0.26 -0.50
N THR A 54 8.17 0.97 0.02
CA THR A 54 7.12 0.36 0.85
C THR A 54 5.75 0.57 0.23
N TYR A 55 5.05 -0.51 -0.03
CA TYR A 55 3.64 -0.50 -0.36
C TYR A 55 2.80 -0.74 0.89
N GLN A 56 1.74 0.04 1.06
CA GLN A 56 0.64 -0.29 1.95
C GLN A 56 -0.60 -0.59 1.12
N LEU A 57 -1.20 -1.75 1.34
CA LEU A 57 -2.38 -2.21 0.61
C LEU A 57 -3.53 -2.54 1.55
N ASP A 58 -4.74 -2.22 1.11
CA ASP A 58 -5.99 -2.49 1.81
C ASP A 58 -7.06 -2.91 0.80
N ASN A 59 -7.47 -4.18 0.87
CA ASN A 59 -8.55 -4.75 0.06
C ASN A 59 -9.87 -4.90 0.86
N GLY A 60 -9.96 -4.30 2.05
CA GLY A 60 -11.10 -4.43 2.97
C GLY A 60 -11.17 -5.76 3.73
N GLY A 61 -10.19 -6.67 3.54
CA GLY A 61 -10.09 -7.92 4.27
C GLY A 61 -9.76 -7.71 5.75
N THR A 62 -10.14 -8.66 6.61
CA THR A 62 -9.89 -8.58 8.07
C THR A 62 -8.73 -9.46 8.54
N SER A 63 -8.06 -10.15 7.63
CA SER A 63 -6.91 -11.02 7.92
C SER A 63 -5.98 -11.11 6.70
N LEU A 64 -4.80 -11.70 6.87
CA LEU A 64 -3.87 -12.00 5.77
C LEU A 64 -4.11 -13.36 5.11
N PHE A 65 -5.13 -14.13 5.50
CA PHE A 65 -5.32 -15.49 4.96
C PHE A 65 -6.06 -15.46 3.62
N ASN A 66 -5.49 -16.14 2.61
CA ASN A 66 -6.06 -16.26 1.25
C ASN A 66 -6.49 -14.91 0.66
N GLN A 67 -5.66 -13.88 0.84
CA GLN A 67 -5.93 -12.54 0.32
C GLN A 67 -5.21 -12.32 -1.00
N THR A 68 -5.84 -11.47 -1.82
CA THR A 68 -5.24 -10.89 -3.03
C THR A 68 -5.39 -9.39 -2.95
N TRP A 69 -4.29 -8.66 -3.21
CA TRP A 69 -4.28 -7.21 -3.34
C TRP A 69 -3.84 -6.81 -4.76
N ASN A 70 -4.69 -6.06 -5.44
CA ASN A 70 -4.48 -5.50 -6.76
C ASN A 70 -4.02 -4.04 -6.66
N ALA A 71 -3.73 -3.41 -7.81
CA ALA A 71 -3.31 -2.01 -7.83
C ALA A 71 -4.34 -1.04 -7.23
N SER A 72 -5.64 -1.33 -7.40
CA SER A 72 -6.73 -0.55 -6.79
C SER A 72 -6.72 -0.59 -5.26
N ASP A 73 -6.02 -1.55 -4.67
CA ASP A 73 -5.96 -1.76 -3.22
C ASP A 73 -4.75 -1.03 -2.62
N ILE A 74 -3.93 -0.35 -3.42
CA ILE A 74 -2.83 0.49 -2.92
C ILE A 74 -3.42 1.67 -2.14
N VAL A 75 -2.99 1.80 -0.89
CA VAL A 75 -3.24 2.96 -0.04
C VAL A 75 -2.11 3.97 -0.21
N THR A 76 -0.86 3.50 -0.13
CA THR A 76 0.33 4.34 -0.35
C THR A 76 1.48 3.55 -0.97
N VAL A 77 2.34 4.27 -1.68
CA VAL A 77 3.68 3.81 -2.08
C VAL A 77 4.69 4.82 -1.57
N THR A 78 5.64 4.40 -0.74
CA THR A 78 6.67 5.29 -0.17
C THR A 78 8.04 4.86 -0.65
N PHE A 79 8.77 5.80 -1.26
CA PHE A 79 10.17 5.69 -1.61
C PHE A 79 10.98 6.42 -0.54
N ASN A 80 11.93 5.71 0.06
CA ASN A 80 12.82 6.25 1.09
C ASN A 80 14.27 5.88 0.71
N PHE A 81 15.04 6.89 0.33
CA PHE A 81 16.45 6.77 -0.01
C PHE A 81 17.32 7.39 1.07
N GLY A 82 18.50 6.81 1.30
CA GLY A 82 19.51 7.36 2.20
C GLY A 82 19.04 7.45 3.66
N ASN A 83 18.16 6.53 4.09
CA ASN A 83 17.61 6.49 5.45
C ASN A 83 16.91 7.80 5.86
N GLY A 84 16.05 8.32 4.98
CA GLY A 84 15.27 9.53 5.20
C GLY A 84 15.83 10.78 4.51
N ALA A 85 16.96 10.68 3.83
CA ALA A 85 17.55 11.79 3.07
C ALA A 85 16.61 12.25 1.94
N HIS A 86 15.96 11.31 1.28
CA HIS A 86 14.91 11.57 0.30
C HIS A 86 13.71 10.65 0.55
N VAL A 87 12.54 11.23 0.81
CA VAL A 87 11.31 10.50 1.08
C VAL A 87 10.17 11.09 0.28
N THR A 88 9.53 10.25 -0.52
CA THR A 88 8.33 10.61 -1.27
C THR A 88 7.27 9.54 -1.09
N THR A 89 6.06 9.96 -0.72
CA THR A 89 4.89 9.10 -0.59
C THR A 89 3.87 9.47 -1.65
N PHE A 90 3.42 8.47 -2.40
CA PHE A 90 2.38 8.57 -3.41
C PHE A 90 1.10 7.88 -2.94
N ASN A 91 -0.04 8.33 -3.45
CA ASN A 91 -1.31 7.61 -3.40
C ASN A 91 -1.86 7.52 -4.83
N PRO A 92 -1.47 6.50 -5.62
CA PRO A 92 -1.88 6.40 -7.01
C PRO A 92 -3.41 6.39 -7.19
N ASN A 93 -4.14 5.77 -6.26
CA ASN A 93 -5.60 5.70 -6.29
C ASN A 93 -6.30 7.00 -5.81
N GLY A 94 -5.54 7.97 -5.29
CA GLY A 94 -5.99 9.36 -5.12
C GLY A 94 -5.91 10.18 -6.42
N GLY A 95 -5.21 9.66 -7.44
CA GLY A 95 -5.16 10.19 -8.81
C GLY A 95 -5.97 9.33 -9.78
N ASP A 96 -5.38 9.01 -10.93
CA ASP A 96 -5.94 8.16 -11.99
C ASP A 96 -5.53 6.68 -11.89
N GLY A 97 -4.90 6.28 -10.79
CA GLY A 97 -4.39 4.93 -10.56
C GLY A 97 -3.00 4.73 -11.13
N LEU A 98 -2.58 3.46 -11.27
CA LEU A 98 -1.30 3.14 -11.92
C LEU A 98 -1.42 3.22 -13.44
N SER A 99 -0.35 3.67 -14.11
CA SER A 99 -0.27 3.58 -15.56
C SER A 99 -0.17 2.13 -16.05
N VAL A 100 0.46 1.23 -15.28
CA VAL A 100 0.43 -0.22 -15.52
C VAL A 100 0.34 -0.99 -14.20
N SER A 101 -0.47 -2.06 -14.21
CA SER A 101 -0.82 -2.85 -13.02
C SER A 101 -0.79 -4.38 -13.26
N THR A 102 0.35 -4.94 -13.69
CA THR A 102 0.44 -6.38 -13.99
C THR A 102 0.76 -7.22 -12.75
N GLY A 103 -0.13 -8.14 -12.42
CA GLY A 103 -0.02 -9.04 -11.28
C GLY A 103 -0.55 -8.43 -9.98
N SER A 104 -0.44 -9.21 -8.90
CA SER A 104 -1.04 -8.91 -7.60
C SER A 104 -0.18 -9.47 -6.48
N PHE A 105 -0.32 -8.93 -5.27
CA PHE A 105 0.15 -9.60 -4.06
C PHE A 105 -0.86 -10.69 -3.69
N VAL A 106 -0.40 -11.90 -3.39
CA VAL A 106 -1.27 -13.02 -3.01
C VAL A 106 -0.70 -13.74 -1.81
N THR A 107 -1.56 -14.10 -0.87
CA THR A 107 -1.22 -14.91 0.30
C THR A 107 -1.95 -16.25 0.31
N ASN A 108 -1.37 -17.26 0.96
CA ASN A 108 -2.01 -18.57 1.13
C ASN A 108 -2.86 -18.65 2.42
N ALA A 109 -3.37 -19.85 2.73
CA ALA A 109 -4.21 -20.10 3.91
C ALA A 109 -3.48 -19.89 5.25
N SER A 110 -2.14 -19.88 5.25
CA SER A 110 -1.31 -19.58 6.42
C SER A 110 -0.91 -18.09 6.49
N GLY A 111 -1.36 -17.27 5.53
CA GLY A 111 -1.01 -15.85 5.42
C GLY A 111 0.39 -15.58 4.86
N GLN A 112 1.03 -16.59 4.27
CA GLN A 112 2.34 -16.44 3.64
C GLN A 112 2.19 -15.90 2.23
N LEU A 113 3.04 -14.93 1.86
CA LEU A 113 3.10 -14.36 0.52
C LEU A 113 3.53 -15.43 -0.50
N THR A 114 2.72 -15.65 -1.53
CA THR A 114 2.95 -16.63 -2.60
C THR A 114 3.09 -16.01 -3.98
N ALA A 115 2.67 -14.76 -4.16
CA ALA A 115 2.90 -13.99 -5.38
C ALA A 115 3.09 -12.51 -5.07
N VAL A 116 3.83 -11.85 -5.96
CA VAL A 116 4.02 -10.39 -6.00
C VAL A 116 3.73 -9.89 -7.41
N PRO A 117 3.36 -8.61 -7.59
CA PRO A 117 3.23 -8.01 -8.90
C PRO A 117 4.52 -8.12 -9.73
N SER A 118 4.38 -8.33 -11.03
CA SER A 118 5.53 -8.39 -11.94
C SER A 118 5.93 -7.02 -12.46
N GLU A 119 4.97 -6.10 -12.57
CA GLU A 119 5.18 -4.76 -13.10
C GLU A 119 4.08 -3.81 -12.64
N TRP A 120 4.41 -2.93 -11.68
CA TRP A 120 3.59 -1.80 -11.26
C TRP A 120 4.38 -0.51 -11.42
N TYR A 121 3.82 0.46 -12.13
CA TYR A 121 4.44 1.77 -12.29
C TYR A 121 3.41 2.85 -12.59
N ASP A 122 3.79 4.08 -12.28
CA ASP A 122 2.98 5.27 -12.50
C ASP A 122 3.88 6.38 -13.02
N TYR A 123 3.51 6.96 -14.15
CA TYR A 123 4.25 8.02 -14.84
C TYR A 123 3.33 9.07 -15.47
N THR A 124 2.02 8.99 -15.19
CA THR A 124 1.01 9.89 -15.73
C THR A 124 0.22 10.44 -14.55
N ASN A 125 0.27 11.75 -14.34
CA ASN A 125 -0.52 12.41 -13.27
C ASN A 125 -0.27 11.82 -11.87
N VAL A 126 1.00 11.58 -11.54
CA VAL A 126 1.44 11.02 -10.25
C VAL A 126 0.86 11.81 -9.07
N ASN A 127 0.14 11.12 -8.19
CA ASN A 127 -0.43 11.73 -7.00
C ASN A 127 0.55 11.66 -5.82
N VAL A 128 1.27 12.76 -5.60
CA VAL A 128 2.20 12.91 -4.48
C VAL A 128 1.42 13.35 -3.23
N VAL A 129 1.46 12.54 -2.18
CA VAL A 129 0.87 12.85 -0.86
C VAL A 129 1.82 13.69 -0.03
N SER A 130 3.12 13.37 -0.08
CA SER A 130 4.16 14.12 0.61
C SER A 130 5.52 13.87 -0.04
N THR A 131 6.39 14.87 -0.04
CA THR A 131 7.80 14.72 -0.36
C THR A 131 8.64 15.68 0.47
N ASN A 132 9.87 15.28 0.82
CA ASN A 132 10.88 16.20 1.37
C ASN A 132 11.87 16.72 0.31
N SER A 133 11.66 16.35 -0.96
CA SER A 133 12.44 16.78 -2.10
C SER A 133 12.10 18.21 -2.54
N THR A 134 13.08 18.90 -3.10
CA THR A 134 12.90 20.16 -3.82
C THR A 134 12.59 19.94 -5.31
N GLN A 135 12.85 18.75 -5.82
CA GLN A 135 12.49 18.33 -7.18
C GLN A 135 11.05 17.83 -7.23
N THR A 136 10.40 18.00 -8.37
CA THR A 136 9.03 17.50 -8.55
C THR A 136 9.08 16.03 -8.98
N PRO A 137 8.50 15.09 -8.20
CA PRO A 137 8.38 13.70 -8.65
C PRO A 137 7.48 13.63 -9.89
N ILE A 138 7.90 12.91 -10.94
CA ILE A 138 7.15 12.78 -12.19
C ILE A 138 6.78 11.35 -12.55
N GLY A 139 7.41 10.36 -11.90
CA GLY A 139 7.16 8.95 -12.18
C GLY A 139 7.95 8.02 -11.29
N TRP A 140 7.45 6.81 -11.14
CA TRP A 140 8.14 5.73 -10.43
C TRP A 140 7.79 4.38 -11.04
N TYR A 141 8.69 3.41 -10.89
CA TYR A 141 8.57 2.09 -11.50
C TYR A 141 9.04 1.01 -10.54
N VAL A 142 8.24 -0.05 -10.41
CA VAL A 142 8.61 -1.29 -9.72
C VAL A 142 8.26 -2.44 -10.65
N ASN A 143 9.13 -2.66 -11.63
CA ASN A 143 8.96 -3.68 -12.68
C ASN A 143 10.19 -4.59 -12.86
N GLY A 144 11.21 -4.45 -12.02
CA GLY A 144 12.48 -5.17 -12.18
C GLY A 144 13.34 -4.68 -13.34
N GLY A 145 12.96 -3.57 -13.98
CA GLY A 145 13.87 -2.75 -14.77
C GLY A 145 14.77 -1.90 -13.86
N ASN A 146 15.68 -1.14 -14.47
CA ASN A 146 16.68 -0.41 -13.71
C ASN A 146 16.16 0.92 -13.12
N GLY A 147 15.32 1.65 -13.85
CA GLY A 147 14.82 2.96 -13.40
C GLY A 147 13.67 2.79 -12.43
N VAL A 148 13.75 3.42 -11.25
CA VAL A 148 12.80 3.21 -10.16
C VAL A 148 12.06 4.48 -9.76
N TYR A 149 12.69 5.64 -9.89
CA TYR A 149 12.11 6.92 -9.47
C TYR A 149 12.66 8.07 -10.33
N TYR A 150 11.78 8.99 -10.73
CA TYR A 150 12.06 10.07 -11.66
C TYR A 150 11.53 11.40 -11.16
N THR A 151 12.29 12.47 -11.42
CA THR A 151 11.88 13.84 -11.13
C THR A 151 11.96 14.73 -12.37
N ASP A 152 11.54 15.99 -12.24
CA ASP A 152 11.53 17.01 -13.30
C ASP A 152 12.92 17.53 -13.69
N ASN A 153 13.99 17.16 -12.98
CA ASN A 153 15.35 17.54 -13.34
C ASN A 153 15.83 16.73 -14.57
N PRO A 154 16.30 17.36 -15.67
CA PRO A 154 16.76 16.65 -16.87
C PRO A 154 17.94 15.72 -16.55
N GLY A 155 17.72 14.41 -16.67
CA GLY A 155 18.69 13.36 -16.31
C GLY A 155 18.40 12.65 -14.97
N SER A 156 17.44 13.14 -14.18
CA SER A 156 17.11 12.59 -12.86
C SER A 156 16.37 11.26 -12.91
N SER A 157 17.13 10.18 -13.07
CA SER A 157 16.67 8.83 -12.79
C SER A 157 17.45 8.26 -11.61
N LEU A 158 16.75 7.80 -10.59
CA LEU A 158 17.33 6.82 -9.67
C LEU A 158 17.27 5.46 -10.34
N LEU A 159 18.46 4.91 -10.61
CA LEU A 159 18.61 3.55 -11.11
C LEU A 159 19.00 2.64 -9.94
N GLY A 160 18.19 1.60 -9.71
CA GLY A 160 18.48 0.57 -8.73
C GLY A 160 17.25 -0.26 -8.38
N MET A 161 17.06 -1.39 -9.07
CA MET A 161 16.68 -2.64 -8.42
C MET A 161 17.25 -3.83 -9.21
N VAL A 162 18.19 -4.59 -8.63
CA VAL A 162 18.49 -5.95 -9.09
C VAL A 162 17.65 -6.88 -8.23
N ARG A 163 16.70 -7.59 -8.85
CA ARG A 163 15.96 -8.65 -8.17
C ARG A 163 16.89 -9.72 -7.61
#